data_AF-A0A084B303-F1
#
_entry.id   AF-A0A084B303-F1
#
_cell.length_a   1.000
_cell.length_b   1.000
_cell.length_c   1.000
_cell.angle_alpha   90.00
_cell.angle_beta   90.00
_cell.angle_gamma   90.00
#
_symmetry.space_group_name_H-M   'P 1'
#
loop_
_entity.id
_entity.type
_entity.pdbx_description
1 polymer ?
#
loop_
_entity_poly.entity_id
_entity_poly.type
_entity_poly.pdbx_seq_one_letter_code
_entity_poly.pdbx_strand_id
1 'polypeptide(L)'
;MAAPPLSAVPDLHCPGCGHYVPSPSSPADEAAHAQLRAAQARIADLETQVRLLNQKASAAVDRWADYEDELGKLRSLVSAPDTAPAPPPKQLPSPSEPPHHTPSPTRTSFLQAGTNRLSQLLSPRKSSPGLRPAPLRNNSSSVSVVAPPLLSPAGSVATAEDLMEALSREQSLRKEAEGRLSDTSKEIEELSAALFEQANQMVADERRARAKLEERVGELERRDAEKRRRLERLETSMARIERVRTLLREKVEVQAIEEEEEEEEEEENGTLEDGDEGEKLLRDAEEHKPPPAP
;
A
#
# COMPACT_ATOMS: atom_id res chain seq x y z
N MET A 1 1.82 94.11 -5.95
CA MET A 1 2.75 93.07 -5.45
C MET A 1 2.09 91.72 -5.64
N ALA A 2 2.51 90.98 -6.66
CA ALA A 2 2.01 89.64 -6.95
C ALA A 2 3.00 88.62 -6.37
N ALA A 3 2.50 87.68 -5.56
CA ALA A 3 3.28 86.57 -5.01
C ALA A 3 3.33 85.40 -6.02
N PRO A 4 4.44 84.65 -6.12
CA PRO A 4 4.60 83.55 -7.07
C PRO A 4 3.96 82.25 -6.57
N PRO A 5 3.56 81.31 -7.45
CA PRO A 5 3.08 80.00 -7.04
C PRO A 5 4.22 79.07 -6.63
N LEU A 6 3.96 78.28 -5.59
CA LEU A 6 4.85 77.30 -4.99
C LEU A 6 5.11 76.12 -5.94
N SER A 7 6.38 75.97 -6.31
CA SER A 7 7.17 74.73 -6.34
C SER A 7 6.53 73.47 -6.95
N ALA A 8 6.88 73.21 -8.21
CA ALA A 8 6.84 71.87 -8.81
C ALA A 8 7.84 70.95 -8.07
N VAL A 9 7.36 69.80 -7.59
CA VAL A 9 8.20 68.75 -6.99
C VAL A 9 8.86 67.98 -8.14
N PRO A 10 10.20 67.81 -8.16
CA PRO A 10 10.87 67.08 -9.24
C PRO A 10 10.69 65.57 -9.09
N ASP A 11 10.26 64.91 -10.16
CA ASP A 11 10.22 63.45 -10.28
C ASP A 11 11.63 62.84 -10.12
N LEU A 12 11.85 62.13 -9.02
CA LEU A 12 13.13 61.48 -8.70
C LEU A 12 13.33 60.23 -9.56
N HIS A 13 14.19 60.33 -10.58
CA HIS A 13 14.61 59.22 -11.42
C HIS A 13 15.97 58.67 -10.98
N CYS A 14 16.15 57.34 -11.03
CA CYS A 14 17.42 56.70 -10.71
C CYS A 14 18.45 56.90 -11.85
N PRO A 15 19.62 57.51 -11.61
CA PRO A 15 20.58 57.87 -12.66
C PRO A 15 21.31 56.68 -13.30
N GLY A 16 21.06 55.43 -12.85
CA GLY A 16 21.70 54.23 -13.40
C GLY A 16 20.89 53.44 -14.42
N CYS A 17 19.56 53.49 -14.38
CA CYS A 17 18.70 52.64 -15.22
C CYS A 17 17.46 53.35 -15.80
N GLY A 18 17.27 54.65 -15.53
CA GLY A 18 16.19 55.43 -16.14
C GLY A 18 14.76 55.06 -15.71
N HIS A 19 14.61 54.11 -14.79
CA HIS A 19 13.29 53.76 -14.26
C HIS A 19 12.77 54.86 -13.32
N TYR A 20 11.54 55.28 -13.57
CA TYR A 20 10.74 56.13 -12.70
C TYR A 20 10.62 55.44 -11.34
N VAL A 21 11.09 56.08 -10.26
CA VAL A 21 10.79 55.64 -8.90
C VAL A 21 9.43 56.25 -8.56
N PRO A 22 8.35 55.45 -8.51
CA PRO A 22 7.04 55.98 -8.17
C PRO A 22 7.11 56.64 -6.79
N SER A 23 6.64 57.87 -6.71
CA SER A 23 6.49 58.56 -5.43
C SER A 23 5.68 57.67 -4.48
N PRO A 24 6.06 57.53 -3.18
CA PRO A 24 5.47 56.57 -2.23
C PRO A 24 4.01 56.88 -1.83
N SER A 25 3.24 57.58 -2.65
CA SER A 25 1.88 58.05 -2.41
C SER A 25 0.82 57.43 -3.34
N SER A 26 1.14 56.33 -4.04
CA SER A 26 0.13 55.58 -4.81
C SER A 26 -0.46 54.42 -3.97
N PRO A 27 -1.80 54.30 -3.84
CA PRO A 27 -2.45 53.25 -3.06
C PRO A 27 -2.15 51.83 -3.57
N ALA A 28 -1.71 51.68 -4.82
CA ALA A 28 -1.33 50.39 -5.40
C ALA A 28 0.00 49.85 -4.84
N ASP A 29 0.98 50.73 -4.56
CA ASP A 29 2.28 50.33 -4.02
C ASP A 29 2.17 49.94 -2.54
N GLU A 30 1.30 50.61 -1.78
CA GLU A 30 1.00 50.27 -0.40
C GLU A 30 0.35 48.87 -0.28
N ALA A 31 -0.55 48.53 -1.22
CA ALA A 31 -1.14 47.21 -1.31
C ALA A 31 -0.11 46.12 -1.66
N ALA A 32 0.80 46.39 -2.61
CA ALA A 32 1.89 45.47 -2.96
C ALA A 32 2.86 45.25 -1.79
N HIS A 33 3.20 46.31 -1.05
CA HIS A 33 4.04 46.24 0.14
C HIS A 33 3.36 45.51 1.31
N ALA A 34 2.04 45.67 1.48
CA ALA A 34 1.26 44.92 2.45
C ALA A 34 1.24 43.41 2.10
N GLN A 35 1.07 43.07 0.82
CA GLN A 35 1.13 41.68 0.35
C GLN A 35 2.50 41.05 0.54
N LEU A 36 3.59 41.79 0.27
CA LEU A 36 4.96 41.33 0.50
C LEU A 36 5.20 41.05 1.99
N ARG A 37 4.78 41.95 2.88
CA ARG A 37 4.86 41.73 4.34
C ARG A 37 4.05 40.52 4.79
N ALA A 38 2.85 40.34 4.24
CA ALA A 38 2.01 39.17 4.53
C ALA A 38 2.63 37.86 3.98
N ALA A 39 3.33 37.90 2.85
CA ALA A 39 4.08 36.76 2.32
C ALA A 39 5.30 36.45 3.21
N GLN A 40 6.04 37.46 3.64
CA GLN A 40 7.19 37.30 4.55
C GLN A 40 6.78 36.70 5.90
N ALA A 41 5.66 37.15 6.48
CA ALA A 41 5.11 36.56 7.71
C ALA A 41 4.76 35.07 7.52
N ARG A 42 4.09 34.74 6.42
CA ARG A 42 3.75 33.35 6.09
C ARG A 42 4.98 32.47 5.88
N ILE A 43 6.04 33.00 5.25
CA ILE A 43 7.30 32.28 5.08
C ILE A 43 7.92 32.00 6.45
N ALA A 44 7.98 33.00 7.33
CA ALA A 44 8.51 32.81 8.68
C ALA A 44 7.72 31.74 9.46
N ASP A 45 6.38 31.78 9.41
CA ASP A 45 5.53 30.77 10.04
C ASP A 45 5.79 29.37 9.47
N LEU A 46 5.89 29.23 8.15
CA LEU A 46 6.18 27.95 7.50
C LEU A 46 7.57 27.43 7.89
N GLU A 47 8.58 28.29 7.97
CA GLU A 47 9.91 27.91 8.44
C GLU A 47 9.90 27.40 9.88
N THR A 48 9.12 28.03 10.77
CA THR A 48 8.96 27.51 12.15
C THR A 48 8.28 26.16 12.18
N GLN A 49 7.25 25.94 11.36
CA GLN A 49 6.55 24.65 11.26
C GLN A 49 7.48 23.55 10.74
N VAL A 50 8.27 23.85 9.70
CA VAL A 50 9.26 22.91 9.16
C VAL A 50 10.29 22.55 10.21
N ARG A 51 10.80 23.52 10.97
CA ARG A 51 11.73 23.24 12.09
C ARG A 51 11.11 22.36 13.16
N LEU A 52 9.86 22.63 13.55
CA LEU A 52 9.14 21.84 14.55
C LEU A 52 8.87 20.40 14.05
N LEU A 53 8.46 20.25 12.80
CA LEU A 53 8.23 18.94 12.19
C LEU A 53 9.54 18.14 12.10
N ASN A 54 10.64 18.79 11.74
CA ASN A 54 11.94 18.14 11.72
C ASN A 54 12.37 17.69 13.11
N GLN A 55 12.21 18.53 14.14
CA GLN A 55 12.47 18.15 15.53
C GLN A 55 11.61 16.94 15.98
N LYS A 56 10.32 16.91 15.61
CA LYS A 56 9.43 15.79 15.90
C LYS A 56 9.84 14.52 15.15
N ALA A 57 10.28 14.65 13.90
CA ALA A 57 10.76 13.53 13.10
C ALA A 57 12.05 12.94 13.72
N SER A 58 13.02 13.78 14.11
CA SER A 58 14.22 13.34 14.82
C SER A 58 13.87 12.62 16.13
N ALA A 59 13.00 13.21 16.95
CA ALA A 59 12.58 12.59 18.20
C ALA A 59 11.81 11.26 17.99
N ALA A 60 11.10 11.12 16.87
CA ALA A 60 10.47 9.85 16.52
C ALA A 60 11.51 8.81 16.09
N VAL A 61 12.51 9.20 15.28
CA VAL A 61 13.61 8.31 14.87
C VAL A 61 14.41 7.83 16.08
N ASP A 62 14.72 8.72 17.04
CA ASP A 62 15.42 8.35 18.28
C ASP A 62 14.65 7.28 19.07
N ARG A 63 13.32 7.45 19.22
CA ARG A 63 12.48 6.45 19.87
C ARG A 63 12.41 5.13 19.10
N TRP A 64 12.47 5.17 17.77
CA TRP A 64 12.49 3.95 16.96
C TRP A 64 13.80 3.19 17.13
N ALA A 65 14.92 3.89 17.26
CA ALA A 65 16.20 3.27 17.59
C ALA A 65 16.14 2.57 18.96
N ASP A 66 15.53 3.19 19.97
CA ASP A 66 15.31 2.55 21.28
C ASP A 66 14.48 1.25 21.16
N TYR A 67 13.40 1.26 20.36
CA TYR A 67 12.58 0.06 20.11
C TYR A 67 13.32 -1.02 19.32
N GLU A 68 14.18 -0.65 18.37
CA GLU A 68 15.03 -1.61 17.64
C GLU A 68 16.03 -2.30 18.59
N ASP A 69 16.63 -1.56 19.52
CA ASP A 69 17.51 -2.12 20.55
C ASP A 69 16.77 -3.08 21.49
N GLU A 70 15.55 -2.74 21.92
CA GLU A 70 14.70 -3.65 22.71
C GLU A 70 14.34 -4.92 21.93
N LEU A 71 13.98 -4.81 20.66
CA LEU A 71 13.75 -5.96 19.79
C LEU A 71 15.01 -6.82 19.63
N GLY A 72 16.18 -6.19 19.52
CA GLY A 72 17.48 -6.87 19.49
C GLY A 72 17.74 -7.68 20.77
N LYS A 73 17.49 -7.07 21.94
CA LYS A 73 17.60 -7.74 23.26
C LYS A 73 16.63 -8.91 23.39
N LEU A 74 15.36 -8.73 23.00
CA LEU A 74 14.37 -9.81 23.06
C LEU A 74 14.75 -10.96 22.11
N ARG A 75 15.25 -10.66 20.92
CA ARG A 75 15.74 -11.68 19.97
C ARG A 75 16.95 -12.43 20.48
N SER A 76 17.90 -11.77 21.16
CA SER A 76 19.06 -12.46 21.74
C SER A 76 18.66 -13.34 22.93
N LEU A 77 17.69 -12.92 23.76
CA LEU A 77 17.12 -13.73 24.82
C LEU A 77 16.39 -14.97 24.27
N VAL A 78 15.68 -14.82 23.14
CA VAL A 78 14.98 -15.93 22.47
C VAL A 78 15.92 -16.82 21.65
N SER A 79 17.01 -16.27 21.11
CA SER A 79 17.97 -16.97 20.24
C SER A 79 19.18 -17.56 20.98
N ALA A 80 19.22 -17.50 22.31
CA ALA A 80 20.25 -18.15 23.10
C ALA A 80 19.79 -19.51 23.66
N PRO A 81 19.85 -20.61 22.86
CA PRO A 81 20.05 -21.94 23.38
C PRO A 81 21.51 -22.39 23.14
N ASP A 82 22.13 -22.92 24.20
CA ASP A 82 23.36 -23.71 24.28
C ASP A 82 24.45 -23.65 23.18
N THR A 83 25.60 -23.16 23.63
CA THR A 83 26.98 -23.26 23.12
C THR A 83 27.34 -24.57 22.38
N ALA A 84 27.71 -24.51 21.08
CA ALA A 84 28.86 -25.23 20.47
C ALA A 84 29.06 -24.88 18.98
N PRO A 85 30.31 -24.71 18.48
CA PRO A 85 30.60 -24.40 17.08
C PRO A 85 30.78 -25.68 16.25
N ALA A 86 30.09 -25.78 15.10
CA ALA A 86 30.25 -26.88 14.14
C ALA A 86 30.76 -26.37 12.76
N PRO A 87 31.59 -27.14 12.05
CA PRO A 87 32.44 -26.68 10.94
C PRO A 87 31.71 -26.61 9.58
N PRO A 88 32.26 -25.93 8.56
CA PRO A 88 31.61 -25.79 7.25
C PRO A 88 31.72 -27.07 6.42
N PRO A 89 30.65 -27.51 5.70
CA PRO A 89 30.75 -28.66 4.81
C PRO A 89 31.40 -28.26 3.48
N LYS A 90 32.29 -29.15 3.02
CA LYS A 90 33.07 -29.08 1.78
C LYS A 90 32.19 -29.29 0.55
N GLN A 91 32.41 -28.46 -0.48
CA GLN A 91 31.96 -28.65 -1.86
C GLN A 91 32.63 -29.87 -2.52
N LEU A 92 31.93 -30.51 -3.47
CA LEU A 92 32.47 -31.16 -4.68
C LEU A 92 31.33 -31.33 -5.72
N PRO A 93 31.58 -31.56 -7.03
CA PRO A 93 31.20 -30.64 -8.10
C PRO A 93 30.17 -31.18 -9.10
N SER A 94 29.62 -30.24 -9.89
CA SER A 94 28.78 -30.42 -11.08
C SER A 94 29.51 -31.16 -12.23
N PRO A 95 28.77 -31.76 -13.18
CA PRO A 95 28.82 -31.28 -14.58
C PRO A 95 27.40 -31.36 -15.23
N SER A 96 26.91 -30.58 -16.20
CA SER A 96 27.46 -29.73 -17.27
C SER A 96 26.40 -28.71 -17.75
N GLU A 97 26.88 -27.57 -18.26
CA GLU A 97 26.25 -26.40 -18.93
C GLU A 97 25.90 -26.63 -20.43
N PRO A 98 25.51 -25.65 -21.31
CA PRO A 98 24.86 -24.29 -21.18
C PRO A 98 23.85 -23.98 -22.37
N PRO A 99 23.50 -22.71 -22.77
CA PRO A 99 23.20 -21.44 -22.06
C PRO A 99 21.86 -20.78 -22.51
N HIS A 100 21.35 -19.78 -21.76
CA HIS A 100 20.91 -18.46 -22.27
C HIS A 100 20.53 -17.48 -21.11
N HIS A 101 21.38 -16.46 -20.94
CA HIS A 101 21.23 -15.06 -20.46
C HIS A 101 20.16 -14.66 -19.40
N THR A 102 20.55 -14.35 -18.14
CA THR A 102 20.77 -13.03 -17.46
C THR A 102 19.48 -12.36 -16.87
N PRO A 103 19.57 -11.43 -15.88
CA PRO A 103 19.62 -11.74 -14.45
C PRO A 103 18.43 -11.16 -13.62
N SER A 104 18.07 -11.86 -12.54
CA SER A 104 17.34 -11.32 -11.36
C SER A 104 18.32 -11.06 -10.20
N PRO A 105 17.92 -10.36 -9.11
CA PRO A 105 17.32 -11.07 -7.97
C PRO A 105 16.12 -10.32 -7.34
N THR A 106 14.93 -10.91 -7.23
CA THR A 106 14.46 -11.99 -6.31
C THR A 106 13.88 -11.45 -5.00
N ARG A 107 12.53 -11.42 -4.98
CA ARG A 107 11.67 -11.37 -3.79
C ARG A 107 11.96 -12.58 -2.90
N THR A 108 12.09 -12.31 -1.61
CA THR A 108 12.15 -13.29 -0.52
C THR A 108 10.82 -14.02 -0.37
N SER A 109 10.85 -15.35 -0.50
CA SER A 109 9.78 -16.27 -0.09
C SER A 109 10.42 -17.54 0.43
N PHE A 110 10.68 -17.59 1.73
CA PHE A 110 11.16 -18.78 2.45
C PHE A 110 10.60 -18.79 3.86
N LEU A 111 9.32 -19.14 4.01
CA LEU A 111 8.75 -19.60 5.28
C LEU A 111 7.69 -20.68 5.01
N GLN A 112 8.11 -21.86 4.57
CA GLN A 112 7.23 -23.03 4.59
C GLN A 112 8.02 -24.35 4.63
N ALA A 113 8.74 -24.61 5.72
CA ALA A 113 9.20 -25.96 6.07
C ALA A 113 9.62 -25.99 7.54
N GLY A 114 8.72 -26.40 8.45
CA GLY A 114 9.12 -26.45 9.86
C GLY A 114 8.10 -26.91 10.90
N THR A 115 7.00 -27.58 10.55
CA THR A 115 6.00 -28.01 11.55
C THR A 115 5.55 -29.44 11.32
N ASN A 116 6.42 -30.44 11.58
CA ASN A 116 5.99 -31.85 11.61
C ASN A 116 6.89 -32.79 12.45
N ARG A 117 7.66 -32.30 13.44
CA ARG A 117 8.57 -33.16 14.24
C ARG A 117 8.39 -33.11 15.76
N LEU A 118 7.25 -32.64 16.27
CA LEU A 118 7.01 -32.57 17.72
C LEU A 118 6.17 -33.74 18.28
N SER A 119 5.66 -34.64 17.43
CA SER A 119 4.77 -35.73 17.87
C SER A 119 5.47 -37.00 18.36
N GLN A 120 6.78 -36.99 18.66
CA GLN A 120 7.53 -38.19 19.08
C GLN A 120 8.09 -38.15 20.52
N LEU A 121 7.83 -37.10 21.30
CA LEU A 121 8.42 -36.95 22.64
C LEU A 121 7.43 -37.16 23.81
N LEU A 122 6.19 -37.58 23.55
CA LEU A 122 5.14 -37.73 24.58
C LEU A 122 4.64 -39.17 24.78
N SER A 123 5.51 -40.17 24.65
CA SER A 123 5.19 -41.55 25.08
C SER A 123 6.04 -41.97 26.28
N PRO A 124 5.48 -42.00 27.50
CA PRO A 124 6.11 -42.66 28.65
C PRO A 124 5.98 -44.18 28.47
N ARG A 125 7.01 -44.84 27.95
CA ARG A 125 7.03 -46.31 27.85
C ARG A 125 7.31 -46.92 29.21
N LYS A 126 6.22 -47.32 29.87
CA LYS A 126 6.11 -48.27 30.98
C LYS A 126 6.95 -49.53 30.68
N SER A 127 7.70 -50.00 31.67
CA SER A 127 8.57 -51.18 31.64
C SER A 127 7.80 -52.50 31.76
N SER A 128 8.23 -53.52 31.00
CA SER A 128 8.08 -54.96 31.33
C SER A 128 9.12 -55.78 30.55
N PRO A 129 9.78 -56.81 31.17
CA PRO A 129 10.90 -57.53 30.57
C PRO A 129 10.46 -58.80 29.84
N GLY A 130 11.11 -59.14 28.71
CA GLY A 130 10.94 -60.46 28.11
C GLY A 130 11.38 -60.61 26.66
N LEU A 131 12.46 -61.37 26.49
CA LEU A 131 12.79 -62.25 25.36
C LEU A 131 13.37 -61.65 24.04
N ARG A 132 14.65 -62.00 23.85
CA ARG A 132 15.46 -62.07 22.61
C ARG A 132 14.74 -62.89 21.50
N PRO A 133 15.05 -62.68 20.19
CA PRO A 133 16.31 -63.11 19.56
C PRO A 133 16.96 -62.11 18.60
N ALA A 134 18.27 -62.25 18.44
CA ALA A 134 19.12 -61.57 17.45
C ALA A 134 18.82 -62.05 16.01
N PRO A 135 19.29 -61.35 14.95
CA PRO A 135 20.63 -61.68 14.44
C PRO A 135 21.50 -60.50 13.94
N LEU A 136 22.81 -60.70 14.18
CA LEU A 136 23.98 -60.42 13.34
C LEU A 136 24.42 -58.98 12.95
N ARG A 137 25.67 -58.69 13.38
CA ARG A 137 26.78 -57.98 12.68
C ARG A 137 26.57 -56.49 12.37
N ASN A 138 27.53 -55.58 12.50
CA ASN A 138 28.96 -55.58 12.79
C ASN A 138 29.30 -54.10 12.98
N ASN A 139 30.02 -53.71 14.04
CA ASN A 139 31.30 -52.98 13.94
C ASN A 139 31.66 -52.33 15.28
N SER A 140 32.86 -52.66 15.71
CA SER A 140 33.52 -52.30 16.95
C SER A 140 33.85 -50.82 17.00
N SER A 141 33.51 -50.15 18.10
CA SER A 141 34.26 -49.01 18.64
C SER A 141 34.01 -48.94 20.14
N SER A 142 35.08 -49.26 20.85
CA SER A 142 35.22 -49.26 22.30
C SER A 142 34.90 -47.91 22.91
N VAL A 143 33.88 -47.85 23.78
CA VAL A 143 33.84 -46.89 24.87
C VAL A 143 33.50 -47.66 26.15
N SER A 144 34.49 -47.69 27.03
CA SER A 144 34.41 -48.21 28.38
C SER A 144 33.19 -47.66 29.10
N VAL A 145 32.28 -48.54 29.48
CA VAL A 145 31.25 -48.24 30.49
C VAL A 145 32.01 -48.02 31.79
N VAL A 146 32.15 -46.75 32.19
CA VAL A 146 32.47 -46.40 33.57
C VAL A 146 31.24 -46.80 34.37
N ALA A 147 31.30 -47.99 34.95
CA ALA A 147 30.43 -48.37 36.04
C ALA A 147 30.50 -47.28 37.12
N PRO A 148 29.38 -46.90 37.77
CA PRO A 148 29.49 -46.07 38.95
C PRO A 148 30.38 -46.82 39.96
N PRO A 149 31.36 -46.15 40.60
CA PRO A 149 32.10 -46.81 41.65
C PRO A 149 31.08 -47.10 42.75
N LEU A 150 30.83 -48.39 42.97
CA LEU A 150 30.26 -48.92 44.20
C LEU A 150 31.26 -48.59 45.33
N LEU A 151 31.26 -47.34 45.79
CA LEU A 151 31.72 -47.01 47.13
C LEU A 151 30.58 -47.35 48.08
N SER A 152 30.41 -48.65 48.31
CA SER A 152 29.88 -49.11 49.58
C SER A 152 30.91 -48.73 50.65
N PRO A 153 30.59 -47.90 51.66
CA PRO A 153 31.35 -47.97 52.89
C PRO A 153 31.01 -49.33 53.49
N ALA A 154 32.00 -50.23 53.48
CA ALA A 154 31.94 -51.44 54.25
C ALA A 154 31.73 -51.09 55.73
N GLY A 155 30.69 -51.67 56.36
CA GLY A 155 30.78 -52.11 57.74
C GLY A 155 30.20 -51.24 58.86
N SER A 156 29.16 -50.43 58.66
CA SER A 156 28.27 -50.08 59.78
C SER A 156 27.05 -51.01 59.76
N VAL A 157 26.83 -51.74 60.86
CA VAL A 157 25.54 -52.37 61.10
C VAL A 157 24.59 -51.20 61.33
N ALA A 158 23.94 -50.71 60.27
CA ALA A 158 22.96 -49.63 60.38
C ALA A 158 21.96 -50.06 61.44
N THR A 159 21.92 -49.30 62.54
CA THR A 159 21.01 -49.64 63.63
C THR A 159 19.58 -49.43 63.12
N ALA A 160 18.61 -50.11 63.74
CA ALA A 160 17.20 -49.92 63.34
C ALA A 160 16.79 -48.43 63.37
N GLU A 161 17.42 -47.64 64.27
CA GLU A 161 17.25 -46.19 64.38
C GLU A 161 17.76 -45.45 63.14
N ASP A 162 18.96 -45.77 62.63
CA ASP A 162 19.53 -45.14 61.43
C ASP A 162 18.67 -45.39 60.18
N LEU A 163 18.05 -46.58 60.08
CA LEU A 163 17.13 -46.93 58.99
C LEU A 163 15.82 -46.15 59.07
N MET A 164 15.25 -45.99 60.27
CA MET A 164 14.05 -45.18 60.48
C MET A 164 14.33 -43.70 60.17
N GLU A 165 15.49 -43.19 60.59
CA GLU A 165 15.89 -41.82 60.29
C GLU A 165 16.10 -41.61 58.78
N ALA A 166 16.80 -42.53 58.10
CA ALA A 166 17.01 -42.47 56.65
C ALA A 166 15.69 -42.51 55.87
N LEU A 167 14.75 -43.38 56.26
CA LEU A 167 13.42 -43.47 55.65
C LEU A 167 12.61 -42.19 55.88
N SER A 168 12.69 -41.60 57.08
CA SER A 168 12.03 -40.33 57.39
C SER A 168 12.54 -39.17 56.53
N ARG A 169 13.86 -39.11 56.29
CA ARG A 169 14.49 -38.13 55.40
C ARG A 169 14.12 -38.37 53.93
N GLU A 170 14.06 -39.62 53.49
CA GLU A 170 13.61 -39.94 52.13
C GLU A 170 12.15 -39.50 51.91
N GLN A 171 11.27 -39.80 52.87
CA GLN A 171 9.87 -39.40 52.80
C GLN A 171 9.69 -37.89 52.83
N SER A 172 10.48 -37.15 53.61
CA SER A 172 10.42 -35.68 53.62
C SER A 172 10.87 -35.09 52.29
N LEU A 173 11.96 -35.60 51.71
CA LEU A 173 12.43 -35.20 50.38
C LEU A 173 11.41 -35.50 49.28
N ARG A 174 10.72 -36.64 49.34
CA ARG A 174 9.64 -36.95 48.39
C ARG A 174 8.46 -36.00 48.54
N LYS A 175 8.00 -35.75 49.77
CA LYS A 175 6.91 -34.78 50.00
C LYS A 175 7.27 -33.38 49.50
N GLU A 176 8.51 -32.95 49.70
CA GLU A 176 9.00 -31.67 49.18
C GLU A 176 9.03 -31.65 47.64
N ALA A 177 9.53 -32.72 47.01
CA ALA A 177 9.53 -32.85 45.56
C ALA A 177 8.11 -32.91 44.97
N GLU A 178 7.20 -33.63 45.60
CA GLU A 178 5.78 -33.69 45.23
C GLU A 178 5.10 -32.32 45.39
N GLY A 179 5.44 -31.57 46.45
CA GLY A 179 4.98 -30.19 46.65
C GLY A 179 5.42 -29.29 45.50
N ARG A 180 6.72 -29.28 45.18
CA ARG A 180 7.27 -28.52 44.04
C ARG A 180 6.63 -28.92 42.71
N LEU A 181 6.42 -30.22 42.47
CA LEU A 181 5.69 -30.68 41.29
C LEU A 181 4.25 -30.15 41.25
N SER A 182 3.56 -30.17 42.39
CA SER A 182 2.18 -29.64 42.48
C SER A 182 2.13 -28.13 42.22
N ASP A 183 3.11 -27.38 42.67
CA ASP A 183 3.17 -25.93 42.47
C ASP A 183 3.48 -25.60 41.01
N THR A 184 4.45 -26.29 40.38
CA THR A 184 4.69 -26.14 38.94
C THR A 184 3.47 -26.54 38.09
N SER A 185 2.70 -27.57 38.50
CA SER A 185 1.46 -27.94 37.81
C SER A 185 0.42 -26.81 37.86
N LYS A 186 0.26 -26.15 39.02
CA LYS A 186 -0.67 -25.02 39.17
C LYS A 186 -0.24 -23.82 38.32
N GLU A 187 1.04 -23.48 38.32
CA GLU A 187 1.57 -22.38 37.50
C GLU A 187 1.32 -22.65 36.00
N ILE A 188 1.50 -23.89 35.54
CA ILE A 188 1.20 -24.27 34.16
C ILE A 188 -0.29 -24.14 33.87
N GLU A 189 -1.16 -24.58 34.78
CA GLU A 189 -2.60 -24.43 34.65
C GLU A 189 -3.02 -22.96 34.57
N GLU A 190 -2.49 -22.10 35.43
CA GLU A 190 -2.73 -20.65 35.44
C GLU A 190 -2.25 -19.99 34.14
N LEU A 191 -1.03 -20.29 33.70
CA LEU A 191 -0.48 -19.79 32.44
C LEU A 191 -1.32 -20.26 31.25
N SER A 192 -1.77 -21.52 31.27
CA SER A 192 -2.62 -22.05 30.21
C SER A 192 -3.97 -21.33 30.18
N ALA A 193 -4.60 -21.10 31.33
CA ALA A 193 -5.86 -20.38 31.43
C ALA A 193 -5.73 -18.94 30.93
N ALA A 194 -4.67 -18.24 31.34
CA ALA A 194 -4.39 -16.87 30.89
C ALA A 194 -4.17 -16.80 29.37
N LEU A 195 -3.43 -17.75 28.80
CA LEU A 195 -3.19 -17.81 27.36
C LEU A 195 -4.47 -18.10 26.57
N PHE A 196 -5.34 -19.00 27.06
CA PHE A 196 -6.63 -19.27 26.45
C PHE A 196 -7.57 -18.06 26.55
N GLU A 197 -7.58 -17.35 27.67
CA GLU A 197 -8.38 -16.14 27.84
C GLU A 197 -7.91 -15.02 26.90
N GLN A 198 -6.60 -14.79 26.81
CA GLN A 198 -6.02 -13.82 25.87
C GLN A 198 -6.33 -14.18 24.41
N ALA A 199 -6.21 -15.46 24.04
CA ALA A 199 -6.54 -15.93 22.70
C ALA A 199 -8.03 -15.72 22.40
N ASN A 200 -8.91 -16.04 23.34
CA ASN A 200 -10.35 -15.82 23.20
C ASN A 200 -10.69 -14.33 23.04
N GLN A 201 -10.04 -13.46 23.82
CA GLN A 201 -10.22 -12.01 23.71
C GLN A 201 -9.79 -11.48 22.34
N MET A 202 -8.62 -11.88 21.85
CA MET A 202 -8.12 -11.48 20.53
C MET A 202 -9.08 -11.93 19.41
N VAL A 203 -9.59 -13.16 19.49
CA VAL A 203 -10.58 -13.67 18.53
C VAL A 203 -11.90 -12.91 18.62
N ALA A 204 -12.35 -12.56 19.82
CA ALA A 204 -13.56 -11.78 20.00
C ALA A 204 -13.42 -10.38 19.39
N ASP A 205 -12.29 -9.71 19.60
CA ASP A 205 -12.02 -8.39 19.04
C ASP A 205 -11.88 -8.44 17.51
N GLU A 206 -11.25 -9.47 16.96
CA GLU A 206 -11.21 -9.72 15.50
C GLU A 206 -12.62 -9.92 14.94
N ARG A 207 -13.46 -10.75 15.59
CA ARG A 207 -14.85 -10.96 15.17
C ARG A 207 -15.65 -9.66 15.19
N ARG A 208 -15.47 -8.83 16.22
CA ARG A 208 -16.12 -7.52 16.33
C ARG A 208 -15.62 -6.55 15.25
N ALA A 209 -14.31 -6.50 15.01
CA ALA A 209 -13.72 -5.63 13.99
C ALA A 209 -14.18 -6.05 12.59
N ARG A 210 -14.16 -7.35 12.31
CA ARG A 210 -14.66 -7.94 11.06
C ARG A 210 -16.13 -7.63 10.84
N ALA A 211 -17.00 -7.81 11.83
CA ALA A 211 -18.42 -7.47 11.72
C ALA A 211 -18.63 -5.98 11.38
N LYS A 212 -17.88 -5.07 12.00
CA LYS A 212 -17.94 -3.62 11.70
C LYS A 212 -17.49 -3.31 10.27
N LEU A 213 -16.49 -4.02 9.76
CA LEU A 213 -16.02 -3.85 8.38
C LEU A 213 -17.04 -4.41 7.39
N GLU A 214 -17.60 -5.59 7.65
CA GLU A 214 -18.66 -6.20 6.83
C GLU A 214 -19.90 -5.29 6.76
N GLU A 215 -20.30 -4.65 7.86
CA GLU A 215 -21.36 -3.63 7.87
C GLU A 215 -21.03 -2.44 6.95
N ARG A 216 -19.85 -1.83 7.11
CA ARG A 216 -19.42 -0.69 6.28
C ARG A 216 -19.32 -1.04 4.80
N VAL A 217 -18.85 -2.25 4.49
CA VAL A 217 -18.79 -2.75 3.10
C VAL A 217 -20.21 -2.88 2.55
N GLY A 218 -21.14 -3.47 3.30
CA GLY A 218 -22.54 -3.57 2.88
C GLY A 218 -23.20 -2.20 2.61
N GLU A 219 -22.92 -1.20 3.45
CA GLU A 219 -23.40 0.17 3.22
C GLU A 219 -22.80 0.82 1.97
N LEU A 220 -21.51 0.59 1.70
CA LEU A 220 -20.83 1.08 0.50
C LEU A 220 -21.41 0.43 -0.75
N GLU A 221 -21.58 -0.90 -0.73
CA GLU A 221 -22.17 -1.65 -1.83
C GLU A 221 -23.61 -1.18 -2.12
N ARG A 222 -24.42 -0.92 -1.08
CA ARG A 222 -25.78 -0.37 -1.25
C ARG A 222 -25.75 0.99 -1.94
N ARG A 223 -24.84 1.87 -1.52
CA ARG A 223 -24.69 3.21 -2.11
C ARG A 223 -24.21 3.14 -3.56
N ASP A 224 -23.27 2.26 -3.85
CA ASP A 224 -22.74 2.09 -5.20
C ASP A 224 -23.78 1.46 -6.14
N ALA A 225 -24.59 0.51 -5.66
CA ALA A 225 -25.72 0.00 -6.43
C ALA A 225 -26.74 1.10 -6.77
N GLU A 226 -27.05 2.00 -5.82
CA GLU A 226 -27.95 3.12 -6.08
C GLU A 226 -27.36 4.12 -7.10
N LYS A 227 -26.07 4.45 -6.99
CA LYS A 227 -25.38 5.32 -7.95
C LYS A 227 -25.35 4.70 -9.34
N ARG A 228 -25.03 3.41 -9.46
CA ARG A 228 -25.06 2.67 -10.74
C ARG A 228 -26.43 2.77 -11.40
N ARG A 229 -27.52 2.55 -10.65
CA ARG A 229 -28.89 2.70 -11.17
C ARG A 229 -29.25 4.14 -11.60
N ARG A 230 -28.64 5.16 -10.99
CA ARG A 230 -28.82 6.55 -11.42
C ARG A 230 -28.05 6.81 -12.72
N LEU A 231 -26.81 6.33 -12.80
CA LEU A 231 -25.99 6.43 -14.00
C LEU A 231 -26.64 5.73 -15.19
N GLU A 232 -27.13 4.50 -15.03
CA GLU A 232 -27.82 3.74 -16.09
C GLU A 232 -29.03 4.51 -16.67
N ARG A 233 -29.80 5.21 -15.82
CA ARG A 233 -30.92 6.07 -16.25
C ARG A 233 -30.43 7.30 -17.03
N LEU A 234 -29.32 7.90 -16.59
CA LEU A 234 -28.72 9.02 -17.30
C LEU A 234 -28.14 8.58 -18.64
N GLU A 235 -27.43 7.46 -18.69
CA GLU A 235 -26.88 6.85 -19.92
C GLU A 235 -28.00 6.54 -20.92
N THR A 236 -29.11 5.96 -20.47
CA THR A 236 -30.28 5.72 -21.33
C THR A 236 -30.84 7.03 -21.90
N SER A 237 -30.91 8.08 -21.08
CA SER A 237 -31.40 9.40 -21.51
C SER A 237 -30.43 10.09 -22.47
N MET A 238 -29.13 10.02 -22.19
CA MET A 238 -28.08 10.53 -23.06
C MET A 238 -28.06 9.81 -24.40
N ALA A 239 -28.18 8.48 -24.42
CA ALA A 239 -28.29 7.70 -25.64
C ALA A 239 -29.51 8.09 -26.49
N ARG A 240 -30.65 8.42 -25.84
CA ARG A 240 -31.82 8.96 -26.55
C ARG A 240 -31.55 10.33 -27.15
N ILE A 241 -30.92 11.23 -26.40
CA ILE A 241 -30.56 12.58 -26.88
C ILE A 241 -29.58 12.48 -28.05
N GLU A 242 -28.59 11.58 -27.96
CA GLU A 242 -27.61 11.34 -29.01
C GLU A 242 -28.27 10.84 -30.30
N ARG A 243 -29.20 9.87 -30.21
CA ARG A 243 -29.98 9.43 -31.38
C ARG A 243 -30.77 10.58 -32.03
N VAL A 244 -31.44 11.41 -31.23
CA VAL A 244 -32.19 12.56 -31.75
C VAL A 244 -31.25 13.58 -32.39
N ARG A 245 -30.08 13.84 -31.80
CA ARG A 245 -29.06 14.73 -32.40
C ARG A 245 -28.56 14.21 -33.74
N THR A 246 -28.36 12.90 -33.89
CA THR A 246 -27.99 12.30 -35.18
C THR A 246 -29.09 12.51 -36.23
N LEU A 247 -30.34 12.20 -35.89
CA LEU A 247 -31.48 12.40 -36.81
C LEU A 247 -31.69 13.86 -37.20
N LEU A 248 -31.51 14.80 -36.26
CA LEU A 248 -31.61 16.23 -36.54
C LEU A 248 -30.46 16.70 -37.44
N ARG A 249 -29.26 16.14 -37.28
CA ARG A 249 -28.12 16.43 -38.17
C ARG A 249 -28.40 15.92 -39.59
N GLU A 250 -28.81 14.66 -39.73
CA GLU A 250 -29.18 14.07 -41.02
C GLU A 250 -30.30 14.88 -41.69
N LYS A 251 -31.32 15.32 -40.93
CA LYS A 251 -32.39 16.16 -41.48
C LYS A 251 -31.88 17.51 -41.99
N VAL A 252 -30.99 18.18 -41.24
CA VAL A 252 -30.40 19.46 -41.68
C VAL A 252 -29.57 19.26 -42.94
N GLU A 253 -28.82 18.15 -43.04
CA GLU A 253 -28.05 17.81 -44.24
C GLU A 253 -28.95 17.56 -45.46
N VAL A 254 -30.06 16.82 -45.30
CA VAL A 254 -31.04 16.59 -46.38
C VAL A 254 -31.71 17.90 -46.80
N GLN A 255 -32.13 18.74 -45.85
CA GLN A 255 -32.74 20.03 -46.17
C GLN A 255 -31.79 20.96 -46.91
N ALA A 256 -30.50 20.98 -46.57
CA ALA A 256 -29.51 21.76 -47.30
C ALA A 256 -29.35 21.27 -48.75
N ILE A 257 -29.39 19.95 -48.98
CA ILE A 257 -29.31 19.38 -50.34
C ILE A 257 -30.59 19.69 -51.12
N GLU A 258 -31.77 19.56 -50.51
CA GLU A 258 -33.05 19.91 -51.15
C GLU A 258 -33.09 21.41 -51.52
N GLU A 259 -32.59 22.30 -50.65
CA GLU A 259 -32.48 23.73 -50.94
C GLU A 259 -31.46 24.02 -52.07
N GLU A 260 -30.30 23.34 -52.07
CA GLU A 260 -29.31 23.45 -53.16
C GLU A 260 -29.86 22.93 -54.51
N GLU A 261 -30.60 21.82 -54.51
CA GLU A 261 -31.27 21.28 -55.71
C GLU A 261 -32.38 22.22 -56.22
N GLU A 262 -33.19 22.81 -55.33
CA GLU A 262 -34.21 23.81 -55.70
C GLU A 262 -33.57 25.08 -56.29
N GLU A 263 -32.45 25.57 -55.73
CA GLU A 263 -31.70 26.71 -56.27
C GLU A 263 -31.11 26.39 -57.66
N GLU A 264 -30.54 25.19 -57.86
CA GLU A 264 -30.03 24.75 -59.17
C GLU A 264 -31.16 24.63 -60.22
N GLU A 265 -32.33 24.09 -59.86
CA GLU A 265 -33.50 24.00 -60.73
C GLU A 265 -34.07 25.39 -61.11
N GLU A 266 -34.10 26.34 -60.17
CA GLU A 266 -34.51 27.73 -60.44
C GLU A 266 -33.54 28.44 -61.39
N GLU A 267 -32.22 28.24 -61.24
CA GLU A 267 -31.21 28.77 -62.16
C GLU A 267 -31.32 28.16 -63.57
N GLU A 268 -31.56 26.85 -63.68
CA GLU A 268 -31.73 26.17 -64.99
C GLU A 268 -33.00 26.65 -65.71
N ASN A 269 -34.11 26.82 -64.99
CA ASN A 269 -35.38 27.25 -65.57
C ASN A 269 -35.38 28.75 -65.95
N GLY A 270 -34.73 29.60 -65.16
CA GLY A 270 -34.52 31.02 -65.50
C GLY A 270 -33.68 31.22 -66.77
N THR A 271 -32.75 30.32 -67.06
CA THR A 271 -31.91 30.38 -68.26
C THR A 271 -32.67 29.97 -69.54
N LEU A 272 -33.76 29.19 -69.42
CA LEU A 272 -34.59 28.76 -70.56
C LEU A 272 -35.58 29.85 -71.02
N GLU A 273 -36.07 30.72 -70.13
CA GLU A 273 -36.97 31.83 -70.51
C GLU A 273 -36.25 32.97 -71.26
N ASP A 274 -34.98 33.24 -70.95
CA ASP A 274 -34.16 34.24 -71.67
C ASP A 274 -33.73 33.79 -73.08
N GLY A 275 -33.83 32.48 -73.38
CA GLY A 275 -33.50 31.92 -74.70
C GLY A 275 -34.53 32.20 -75.79
N ASP A 276 -35.80 32.44 -75.44
CA ASP A 276 -36.89 32.61 -76.41
C ASP A 276 -37.02 34.08 -76.90
N GLU A 277 -36.54 35.05 -76.12
CA GLU A 277 -36.45 36.46 -76.59
C GLU A 277 -35.35 36.66 -77.65
N GLY A 278 -34.28 35.85 -77.60
CA GLY A 278 -33.20 35.86 -78.59
C GLY A 278 -33.62 35.33 -79.97
N GLU A 279 -34.48 34.30 -80.03
CA GLU A 279 -34.99 33.77 -81.30
C GLU A 279 -36.05 34.67 -81.94
N LYS A 280 -36.83 35.40 -81.13
CA LYS A 280 -37.84 36.34 -81.62
C LYS A 280 -37.23 37.58 -82.27
N LEU A 281 -36.13 38.11 -81.73
CA LEU A 281 -35.40 39.25 -82.31
C LEU A 281 -34.64 38.91 -83.61
N LEU A 282 -34.29 37.64 -83.82
CA LEU A 282 -33.68 37.17 -85.08
C LEU A 282 -34.71 37.03 -86.21
N ARG A 283 -35.98 36.69 -85.91
CA ARG A 283 -37.05 36.66 -86.93
C ARG A 283 -37.49 38.06 -87.36
N ASP A 284 -37.46 39.04 -86.45
CA ASP A 284 -37.82 40.43 -86.78
C ASP A 284 -36.74 41.18 -87.60
N ALA A 285 -35.51 40.64 -87.70
CA ALA A 285 -34.44 41.21 -88.51
C ALA A 285 -34.48 40.79 -90.00
N GLU A 286 -35.31 39.81 -90.38
CA GLU A 286 -35.36 39.28 -91.75
C GLU A 286 -36.48 39.90 -92.61
N GLU A 287 -37.35 40.75 -92.05
CA GLU A 287 -38.50 41.38 -92.74
C GLU A 287 -38.30 42.86 -93.14
N HIS A 288 -37.06 43.32 -93.35
CA HIS A 288 -36.80 44.64 -93.93
C HIS A 288 -35.94 44.56 -95.20
N LYS A 289 -36.57 44.10 -96.28
CA LYS A 289 -36.01 44.20 -97.65
C LYS A 289 -36.38 45.57 -98.25
N PRO A 290 -35.41 46.45 -98.59
CA PRO A 290 -35.74 47.74 -99.19
C PRO A 290 -36.24 47.58 -100.64
N PRO A 291 -37.13 48.48 -101.11
CA PRO A 291 -37.73 48.40 -102.44
C PRO A 291 -36.72 48.74 -103.55
N PRO A 292 -36.93 48.25 -104.79
CA PRO A 292 -36.06 48.55 -105.92
C PRO A 292 -36.23 50.01 -106.39
N ALA A 293 -35.10 50.70 -106.56
CA ALA A 293 -35.03 52.05 -107.11
C ALA A 293 -35.36 52.08 -108.63
N PRO A 294 -35.89 53.21 -109.15
CA PRO A 294 -36.38 53.34 -110.53
C PRO A 294 -35.28 53.39 -111.59
#